data_AF-A0A958CQN2-F1
#
_entry.id   AF-A0A958CQN2-F1
#
_cell.length_a   1.000
_cell.length_b   1.000
_cell.length_c   1.000
_cell.angle_alpha   90.00
_cell.angle_beta   90.00
_cell.angle_gamma   90.00
#
_symmetry.space_group_name_H-M   'P 1'
#
loop_
_entity.id
_entity.type
_entity.pdbx_description
1 polymer ?
#
loop_
_entity_poly.entity_id
_entity_poly.type
_entity_poly.pdbx_seq_one_letter_code
_entity_poly.pdbx_strand_id
1 'polypeptide(L)'
;MRRITLLALAGCLVLMASCSRSNNLFFGEVEAAVGNHTVRVTDCYRTEVPQPQQIVDAGTGAVSYQFTPCRDADVLIRDEELIVNGQSYGVLAAGNTVTVDHGKVLIDEVEAHAAPR
;
A
#
# COMPACT_ATOMS: atom_id res chain seq x y z
N MET A 1 34.33 -36.93 31.01
CA MET A 1 33.03 -36.99 30.31
C MET A 1 32.14 -35.87 30.84
N ARG A 2 32.01 -34.76 30.11
CA ARG A 2 31.11 -33.63 30.46
C ARG A 2 29.99 -33.59 29.43
N ARG A 3 28.83 -34.15 29.80
CA ARG A 3 27.57 -33.95 29.08
C ARG A 3 27.02 -32.60 29.54
N ILE A 4 27.33 -31.54 28.80
CA ILE A 4 26.73 -30.22 29.00
C ILE A 4 25.47 -30.20 28.15
N THR A 5 24.38 -30.55 28.83
CA THR A 5 23.00 -30.07 28.69
C THR A 5 22.65 -29.35 27.38
N LEU A 6 21.91 -30.08 26.55
CA LEU A 6 20.91 -29.58 25.61
C LEU A 6 19.99 -28.52 26.26
N LEU A 7 19.45 -27.62 25.43
CA LEU A 7 18.50 -26.53 25.74
C LEU A 7 19.10 -25.28 26.41
N ALA A 8 19.40 -24.26 25.60
CA ALA A 8 19.06 -22.85 25.86
C ALA A 8 19.77 -21.93 24.86
N LEU A 9 19.34 -21.92 23.60
CA LEU A 9 19.52 -20.73 22.75
C LEU A 9 18.21 -20.46 22.00
N ALA A 10 17.12 -20.41 22.78
CA ALA A 10 15.94 -19.65 22.45
C ALA A 10 16.32 -18.17 22.58
N GLY A 11 16.16 -17.41 21.50
CA GLY A 11 16.55 -16.01 21.48
C GLY A 11 15.96 -15.24 20.31
N CYS A 12 14.63 -15.32 20.16
CA CYS A 12 13.81 -14.25 19.59
C CYS A 12 14.27 -13.72 18.21
N LEU A 13 14.13 -14.55 17.16
CA LEU A 13 13.96 -13.99 15.81
C LEU A 13 12.57 -13.35 15.79
N VAL A 14 12.62 -12.04 16.02
CA VAL A 14 11.53 -11.08 16.07
C VAL A 14 10.48 -11.40 15.00
N LEU A 15 9.33 -11.84 15.49
CA LEU A 15 8.07 -11.82 14.75
C LEU A 15 7.78 -10.36 14.43
N MET A 16 8.31 -9.86 13.32
CA MET A 16 7.76 -8.69 12.66
C MET A 16 6.42 -9.12 12.06
N ALA A 17 5.44 -9.32 12.94
CA ALA A 17 4.05 -9.23 12.59
C ALA A 17 3.85 -7.80 12.10
N SER A 18 4.07 -7.59 10.80
CA SER A 18 3.52 -6.45 10.09
C SER A 18 2.03 -6.47 10.42
N CYS A 19 1.59 -5.56 11.27
CA CYS A 19 0.18 -5.33 11.52
C CYS A 19 -0.40 -4.77 10.21
N SER A 20 -0.66 -5.64 9.24
CA SER A 20 -1.31 -5.24 8.01
C SER A 20 -2.73 -4.84 8.40
N ARG A 21 -2.99 -3.53 8.41
CA ARG A 21 -4.34 -2.97 8.58
C ARG A 21 -5.15 -3.15 7.29
N SER A 22 -4.93 -4.26 6.60
CA SER A 22 -5.02 -4.34 5.15
C SER A 22 -6.38 -4.72 4.63
N ASN A 23 -7.33 -5.11 5.49
CA ASN A 23 -8.63 -5.54 5.03
C ASN A 23 -9.66 -5.57 6.15
N ASN A 24 -10.69 -4.75 6.00
CA ASN A 24 -11.89 -4.75 6.82
C ASN A 24 -13.08 -5.18 5.96
N LEU A 25 -13.27 -6.49 5.84
CA LEU A 25 -14.34 -7.11 5.05
C LEU A 25 -15.75 -6.63 5.43
N PHE A 26 -15.97 -6.26 6.69
CA PHE A 26 -17.28 -5.79 7.15
C PHE A 26 -17.66 -4.44 6.53
N PHE A 27 -16.68 -3.57 6.30
CA PHE A 27 -16.86 -2.26 5.67
C PHE A 27 -16.43 -2.25 4.20
N GLY A 28 -15.97 -3.39 3.66
CA GLY A 28 -15.42 -3.48 2.31
C GLY A 28 -14.22 -2.55 2.11
N GLU A 29 -13.40 -2.35 3.14
CA GLU A 29 -12.33 -1.35 3.13
C GLU A 29 -10.95 -1.98 3.23
N VAL A 30 -10.01 -1.51 2.43
CA VAL A 30 -8.61 -1.92 2.44
C VAL A 30 -7.73 -0.69 2.66
N GLU A 31 -6.91 -0.70 3.70
CA GLU A 31 -5.96 0.38 4.02
C GLU A 31 -4.53 -0.16 4.02
N ALA A 32 -3.61 0.50 3.31
CA ALA A 32 -2.19 0.17 3.34
C ALA A 32 -1.31 1.40 3.22
N ALA A 33 -0.10 1.32 3.79
CA ALA A 33 0.95 2.30 3.54
C ALA A 33 1.60 2.03 2.16
N VAL A 34 1.62 3.03 1.29
CA VAL A 34 2.17 2.97 -0.07
C VAL A 34 3.20 4.09 -0.19
N GLY A 35 4.48 3.73 -0.06
CA GLY A 35 5.54 4.72 0.11
C GLY A 35 5.35 5.54 1.39
N ASN A 36 5.26 6.86 1.25
CA ASN A 36 5.03 7.80 2.36
C ASN A 36 3.54 8.17 2.55
N HIS A 37 2.63 7.47 1.87
CA HIS A 37 1.20 7.78 1.85
C HIS A 37 0.37 6.65 2.43
N THR A 38 -0.85 6.99 2.83
CA THR A 38 -1.87 5.98 3.17
C THR A 38 -2.82 5.86 2.00
N VAL A 39 -3.06 4.65 1.51
CA VAL A 39 -4.06 4.37 0.46
C VAL A 39 -5.19 3.55 1.06
N ARG A 40 -6.41 4.09 0.97
CA ARG A 40 -7.67 3.46 1.35
C ARG A 40 -8.47 3.13 0.09
N VAL A 41 -8.98 1.92 -0.01
CA VAL A 41 -9.86 1.51 -1.10
C VAL A 41 -11.12 0.92 -0.50
N THR A 42 -12.28 1.47 -0.85
CA THR A 42 -13.59 0.98 -0.43
C THR A 42 -14.19 0.07 -1.49
N ASP A 43 -15.30 -0.61 -1.17
CA ASP A 43 -15.95 -1.62 -2.01
C ASP A 43 -15.07 -2.84 -2.35
N CYS A 44 -14.09 -3.13 -1.48
CA CYS A 44 -13.16 -4.22 -1.65
C CYS A 44 -13.52 -5.41 -0.75
N TYR A 45 -14.08 -6.47 -1.35
CA TYR A 45 -14.50 -7.69 -0.63
C TYR A 45 -13.61 -8.91 -0.90
N ARG A 46 -12.30 -8.68 -1.00
CA ARG A 46 -11.33 -9.78 -1.16
C ARG A 46 -10.91 -10.30 0.20
N THR A 47 -10.94 -11.61 0.42
CA THR A 47 -10.44 -12.21 1.68
C THR A 47 -8.93 -12.07 1.85
N GLU A 48 -8.21 -12.01 0.73
CA GLU A 48 -6.77 -11.81 0.68
C GLU A 48 -6.44 -10.63 -0.22
N VAL A 49 -5.68 -9.68 0.32
CA VAL A 49 -5.30 -8.44 -0.34
C VAL A 49 -3.80 -8.46 -0.59
N PRO A 50 -3.34 -8.31 -1.84
CA PRO A 50 -1.92 -8.24 -2.13
C PRO A 50 -1.31 -7.02 -1.44
N GLN A 51 -0.08 -7.15 -0.93
CA GLN A 51 0.61 -6.00 -0.33
C GLN A 51 1.08 -5.01 -1.41
N PRO A 52 1.23 -3.72 -1.08
CA PRO A 52 1.89 -2.75 -1.95
C PRO A 52 3.28 -3.24 -2.37
N GLN A 53 3.60 -3.08 -3.66
CA GLN A 53 4.85 -3.50 -4.27
C GLN A 53 5.72 -2.28 -4.53
N GLN A 54 6.98 -2.34 -4.12
CA GLN A 54 7.98 -1.36 -4.51
C GLN A 54 8.63 -1.81 -5.83
N ILE A 55 8.62 -0.94 -6.81
CA ILE A 55 9.21 -1.15 -8.13
C ILE A 55 10.38 -0.19 -8.26
N VAL A 56 11.57 -0.75 -8.48
CA VAL A 56 12.80 0.03 -8.69
C VAL A 56 13.18 -0.07 -10.16
N ASP A 57 13.23 1.06 -10.85
CA ASP A 57 13.67 1.13 -12.24
C ASP A 57 15.18 0.85 -12.33
N ALA A 58 15.56 -0.17 -13.09
CA ALA A 58 16.95 -0.62 -13.17
C ALA A 58 17.89 0.34 -13.92
N GLY A 59 17.36 1.26 -14.73
CA GLY A 59 18.14 2.21 -15.53
C GLY A 59 18.36 3.55 -14.85
N THR A 60 17.37 4.01 -14.08
CA THR A 60 17.36 5.33 -13.43
C THR A 60 17.51 5.25 -11.91
N GLY A 61 17.22 4.09 -11.31
CA GLY A 61 17.12 3.95 -9.85
C GLY A 61 15.85 4.57 -9.26
N ALA A 62 14.93 5.07 -10.10
CA ALA A 62 13.68 5.66 -9.65
C ALA A 62 12.83 4.62 -8.91
N VAL A 63 12.20 5.04 -7.82
CA VAL A 63 11.34 4.19 -6.99
C VAL A 63 9.89 4.56 -7.25
N SER A 64 9.09 3.55 -7.56
CA SER A 64 7.64 3.67 -7.62
C SER A 64 6.98 2.62 -6.74
N TYR A 65 5.74 2.88 -6.34
CA TYR A 65 4.95 1.97 -5.54
C TYR A 65 3.66 1.65 -6.26
N GLN A 66 3.35 0.37 -6.42
CA GLN A 66 2.10 -0.09 -6.99
C GLN A 66 1.28 -0.84 -5.95
N PHE A 67 0.00 -0.53 -5.87
CA PHE A 67 -0.94 -1.20 -4.98
C PHE A 67 -2.25 -1.45 -5.72
N THR A 68 -2.56 -2.73 -5.93
CA THR A 68 -3.77 -3.16 -6.63
C THR A 68 -4.60 -4.07 -5.72
N PRO A 69 -5.19 -3.52 -4.64
CA PRO A 69 -5.90 -4.34 -3.65
C PRO A 69 -7.14 -5.01 -4.26
N CYS A 70 -7.81 -4.32 -5.17
CA CYS A 70 -9.11 -4.68 -5.75
C CYS A 70 -9.03 -4.57 -7.29
N ARG A 71 -10.01 -5.09 -8.02
CA ARG A 71 -9.96 -5.14 -9.50
C ARG A 71 -10.03 -3.76 -10.15
N ASP A 72 -10.66 -2.82 -9.48
CA ASP A 72 -11.07 -1.50 -9.92
C ASP A 72 -10.21 -0.37 -9.32
N ALA A 73 -9.18 -0.72 -8.55
CA ALA A 73 -8.24 0.22 -7.96
C ALA A 73 -6.82 -0.26 -8.22
N ASP A 74 -6.24 0.15 -9.34
CA ASP A 74 -4.80 0.09 -9.58
C ASP A 74 -4.17 1.45 -9.24
N VAL A 75 -3.49 1.50 -8.10
CA VAL A 75 -2.85 2.72 -7.59
C VAL A 75 -1.35 2.64 -7.82
N LEU A 76 -0.81 3.61 -8.55
CA LEU A 76 0.61 3.79 -8.78
C LEU A 76 1.04 5.15 -8.23
N ILE A 77 2.08 5.17 -7.41
CA ILE A 77 2.74 6.39 -6.95
C ILE A 77 4.17 6.36 -7.48
N ARG A 78 4.49 7.28 -8.39
CA ARG A 78 5.82 7.38 -9.02
C ARG A 78 6.32 8.81 -8.87
N ASP A 79 7.45 8.98 -8.21
CA ASP A 79 8.02 10.31 -7.93
C ASP A 79 6.96 11.27 -7.31
N GLU A 80 6.17 10.75 -6.36
CA GLU A 80 5.04 11.43 -5.71
C GLU A 80 3.85 11.78 -6.63
N GLU A 81 3.92 11.49 -7.93
CA GLU A 81 2.76 11.57 -8.83
C GLU A 81 1.79 10.42 -8.53
N LEU A 82 0.54 10.76 -8.18
CA LEU A 82 -0.55 9.80 -8.04
C LEU A 82 -1.14 9.46 -9.39
N ILE A 83 -1.16 8.17 -9.72
CA ILE A 83 -1.82 7.62 -10.90
C ILE A 83 -2.79 6.54 -10.44
N VAL A 84 -4.07 6.68 -10.74
CA VAL A 84 -5.10 5.68 -10.44
C VAL A 84 -5.73 5.21 -11.73
N ASN A 85 -5.73 3.89 -11.97
CA ASN A 85 -6.24 3.27 -13.19
C ASN A 85 -5.70 3.92 -14.47
N GLY A 86 -4.42 4.32 -14.45
CA GLY A 86 -3.73 4.96 -15.57
C GLY A 86 -4.09 6.44 -15.81
N GLN A 87 -4.85 7.09 -14.91
CA GLN A 87 -5.09 8.53 -14.94
C GLN A 87 -4.25 9.22 -13.86
N SER A 88 -3.54 10.29 -14.22
CA SER A 88 -2.78 11.10 -13.26
C SER A 88 -3.73 12.02 -12.48
N TYR A 89 -3.50 12.17 -11.18
CA TYR A 89 -4.20 13.08 -10.27
C TYR A 89 -3.27 14.15 -9.69
N GLY A 90 -2.05 14.25 -10.22
CA GLY A 90 -1.04 15.21 -9.79
C GLY A 90 -0.14 14.71 -8.66
N VAL A 91 0.67 15.62 -8.14
CA VAL A 91 1.69 15.33 -7.13
C VAL A 91 1.09 15.35 -5.73
N LEU A 92 1.38 14.32 -4.95
CA LEU A 92 1.03 14.21 -3.55
C LEU A 92 2.04 14.96 -2.68
N ALA A 93 1.53 15.62 -1.65
CA ALA A 93 2.35 16.03 -0.52
C ALA A 93 2.61 14.82 0.40
N ALA A 94 3.78 14.78 1.04
CA ALA A 94 4.15 13.69 1.93
C ALA A 94 3.09 13.47 3.03
N GLY A 95 2.65 12.22 3.20
CA GLY A 95 1.66 11.86 4.20
C GLY A 95 0.21 12.05 3.79
N ASN A 96 -0.07 12.49 2.55
CA ASN A 96 -1.45 12.53 2.06
C ASN A 96 -2.11 11.14 2.17
N THR A 97 -3.41 11.16 2.44
CA THR A 97 -4.26 9.98 2.37
C THR A 97 -5.01 9.98 1.06
N VAL A 98 -4.82 8.92 0.28
CA VAL A 98 -5.55 8.70 -0.97
C VAL A 98 -6.68 7.71 -0.70
N THR A 99 -7.91 8.09 -1.02
CA THR A 99 -9.07 7.20 -0.98
C THR A 99 -9.56 6.94 -2.40
N VAL A 100 -9.66 5.67 -2.79
CA VAL A 100 -10.34 5.25 -4.03
C VAL A 100 -11.68 4.65 -3.64
N ASP A 101 -12.77 5.33 -4.03
CA ASP A 101 -14.13 4.97 -3.67
C ASP A 101 -15.00 4.84 -4.90
N HIS A 102 -15.29 3.60 -5.32
CA HIS A 102 -16.09 3.29 -6.51
C HIS A 102 -15.67 4.09 -7.77
N GLY A 103 -14.35 4.23 -7.97
CA GLY A 103 -13.77 4.96 -9.10
C GLY A 103 -13.61 6.47 -8.89
N LYS A 104 -14.08 7.03 -7.77
CA LYS A 104 -13.71 8.38 -7.35
C LYS A 104 -12.38 8.34 -6.62
N VAL A 105 -11.57 9.38 -6.81
CA VAL A 105 -10.31 9.54 -6.09
C VAL A 105 -10.43 10.76 -5.19
N LEU A 106 -10.14 10.58 -3.91
CA LEU A 106 -10.08 11.64 -2.93
C LEU A 106 -8.66 11.74 -2.40
N ILE A 107 -8.16 12.95 -2.22
CA ILE A 107 -6.89 13.24 -1.55
C ILE A 107 -7.24 14.04 -0.30
N ASP A 108 -6.90 13.49 0.87
CA ASP A 108 -7.28 14.05 2.17
C ASP A 108 -8.78 14.37 2.26
N GLU A 109 -9.62 13.42 1.84
CA GLU A 109 -11.09 13.50 1.82
C GLU A 109 -11.68 14.53 0.84
N VAL A 110 -10.86 15.18 0.02
CA VAL A 110 -11.30 16.09 -1.04
C VAL A 110 -11.25 15.37 -2.38
N GLU A 111 -12.37 15.38 -3.12
CA GLU A 111 -12.44 14.78 -4.46
C GLU A 111 -11.41 15.43 -5.41
N ALA A 112 -10.50 14.61 -5.90
CA ALA A 112 -9.46 14.98 -6.84
C ALA A 112 -9.96 14.75 -8.27
N HIS A 113 -9.55 15.64 -9.17
CA HIS A 113 -9.87 15.53 -10.59
C HIS A 113 -8.64 15.06 -11.33
N ALA A 114 -8.84 14.21 -12.34
CA ALA A 114 -7.75 13.78 -13.20
C ALA A 114 -7.08 15.00 -13.84
N ALA A 115 -5.75 15.06 -13.76
CA ALA A 115 -4.97 16.09 -14.42
C ALA A 115 -5.15 15.96 -15.95
N PRO A 116 -5.29 17.09 -16.68
CA PRO A 116 -5.31 17.04 -18.13
C PRO A 116 -3.99 16.45 -18.64
N ARG A 117 -4.10 15.56 -19.63
CA ARG A 117 -2.96 14.95 -20.31
C ARG A 117 -2.10 15.97 -21.05
#